data_AF-Q23AM5-F1
#
_entry.id   AF-Q23AM5-F1
#
_cell.length_a   1.000
_cell.length_b   1.000
_cell.length_c   1.000
_cell.angle_alpha   90.00
_cell.angle_beta   90.00
_cell.angle_gamma   90.00
#
_symmetry.space_group_name_H-M   'P 1'
#
loop_
_entity.id
_entity.type
_entity.pdbx_description
1 polymer ?
#
loop_
_entity_poly.entity_id
_entity_poly.type
_entity_poly.pdbx_seq_one_letter_code
_entity_poly.pdbx_strand_id
1 'polypeptide(L)'
;MEREKKQSKCDIHPNFNNNFLLFEEDNIHTKICLVCAKKLTKDVYKIIDHDEFLFADQYHIFSSFPPLEDEKIYNIIQNLQIQKANSIQEYFVEKINNYFTSLKKQINQKIDLLQNQVKQKLISQMDNLNQDQGDKFLKIYNEVSSKFDIQQLLKEHQEDSEQSIKEIIKKKYQNIKENTDKLQKSIAEYQKIINKVDLTIPNQIQQKILNLIDDIDFFSNNNIGNIEFEKSKSYGSSQNLQIQRLLNREIQITQSIDSSYGVSYANFILDPNQKYIFRVKLQTNSDPNSFLLIGIIKEQDKDNQKLYNTICYNERGDLNTITKVVKGKDVFEGTKKNIDKEIEVRIHLAQKMIKVANYPNYENIAELQNNQLILENTQYRFAVELYSCFHKIIITHIQLVDEFNQNM
;
A
#
# COMPACT_ATOMS: atom_id res chain seq x y z
N MET A 1 54.16 -14.72 -24.16
CA MET A 1 53.73 -15.66 -25.21
C MET A 1 53.57 -14.87 -26.50
N GLU A 2 54.56 -15.03 -27.38
CA GLU A 2 54.63 -14.67 -28.82
C GLU A 2 53.84 -13.45 -29.33
N ARG A 3 54.47 -12.28 -29.23
CA ARG A 3 54.25 -11.16 -30.16
C ARG A 3 55.03 -11.44 -31.43
N GLU A 4 54.42 -12.14 -32.40
CA GLU A 4 54.87 -12.12 -33.80
C GLU A 4 53.79 -12.69 -34.75
N LYS A 5 52.54 -12.20 -34.64
CA LYS A 5 51.65 -12.25 -35.81
C LYS A 5 52.13 -11.16 -36.76
N LYS A 6 52.87 -11.54 -37.81
CA LYS A 6 53.19 -10.67 -38.95
C LYS A 6 51.93 -9.89 -39.34
N GLN A 7 51.89 -8.60 -39.01
CA GLN A 7 50.85 -7.71 -39.52
C GLN A 7 50.92 -7.81 -41.04
N SER A 8 49.89 -8.38 -41.66
CA SER A 8 49.86 -8.54 -43.10
C SER A 8 49.91 -7.15 -43.71
N LYS A 9 50.97 -6.86 -44.47
CA LYS A 9 51.10 -5.60 -45.20
C LYS A 9 50.07 -5.56 -46.32
N CYS A 10 49.66 -4.36 -46.68
CA CYS A 10 48.79 -4.17 -47.84
C CYS A 10 49.60 -4.35 -49.13
N ASP A 11 49.09 -5.17 -50.04
CA ASP A 11 49.71 -5.42 -51.34
C ASP A 11 49.74 -4.18 -52.25
N ILE A 12 48.78 -3.26 -52.05
CA ILE A 12 48.66 -2.00 -52.81
C ILE A 12 49.41 -0.86 -52.13
N HIS A 13 49.51 -0.87 -50.80
CA HIS A 13 50.18 0.16 -50.01
C HIS A 13 51.20 -0.49 -49.02
N PRO A 14 52.40 -0.88 -49.48
CA PRO A 14 53.35 -1.70 -48.71
C PRO A 14 53.86 -1.07 -47.39
N ASN A 15 53.64 0.23 -47.20
CA ASN A 15 53.96 0.97 -45.97
C ASN A 15 52.86 0.90 -44.91
N PHE A 16 51.69 0.33 -45.23
CA PHE A 16 50.55 0.23 -44.32
C PHE A 16 50.20 -1.22 -44.01
N ASN A 17 49.75 -1.45 -42.77
CA ASN A 17 49.32 -2.76 -42.30
C ASN A 17 47.81 -2.92 -42.49
N ASN A 18 47.36 -4.15 -42.74
CA ASN A 18 45.95 -4.51 -42.80
C ASN A 18 45.39 -4.74 -41.39
N ASN A 19 45.30 -3.65 -40.62
CA ASN A 19 44.88 -3.63 -39.21
C ASN A 19 43.45 -3.13 -39.01
N PHE A 20 42.66 -2.99 -40.06
CA PHE A 20 41.28 -2.49 -39.95
C PHE A 20 40.29 -3.53 -40.47
N LEU A 21 39.09 -3.46 -39.90
CA LEU A 21 37.87 -4.10 -40.34
C LEU A 21 37.06 -3.05 -41.12
N LEU A 22 36.46 -3.44 -42.25
CA LEU A 22 35.47 -2.64 -42.97
C LEU A 22 34.15 -3.39 -42.98
N PHE A 23 33.12 -2.78 -42.39
CA PHE A 23 31.76 -3.32 -42.34
C PHE A 23 30.83 -2.46 -43.21
N GLU A 24 30.87 -2.71 -44.52
CA GLU A 24 29.96 -2.12 -45.49
C GLU A 24 29.25 -3.23 -46.26
N GLU A 25 27.92 -3.09 -46.46
CA GLU A 25 27.04 -4.15 -46.97
C GLU A 25 27.61 -4.87 -48.21
N ASP A 26 28.15 -4.11 -49.14
CA ASP A 26 28.74 -4.63 -50.39
C ASP A 26 30.27 -4.82 -50.35
N ASN A 27 30.94 -4.37 -49.29
CA ASN A 27 32.41 -4.32 -49.20
C ASN A 27 32.92 -4.71 -47.79
N ILE A 28 32.67 -5.97 -47.39
CA ILE A 28 33.11 -6.47 -46.09
C ILE A 28 34.56 -6.97 -46.16
N HIS A 29 35.43 -6.40 -45.33
CA HIS A 29 36.83 -6.83 -45.23
C HIS A 29 37.24 -7.05 -43.78
N THR A 30 37.78 -8.24 -43.49
CA THR A 30 38.28 -8.60 -42.16
C THR A 30 39.75 -8.23 -41.94
N LYS A 31 40.45 -7.82 -43.02
CA LYS A 31 41.82 -7.31 -43.00
C LYS A 31 42.00 -6.33 -44.14
N ILE A 32 42.05 -5.05 -43.84
CA ILE A 32 42.29 -3.99 -44.82
C ILE A 32 43.16 -2.89 -44.23
N CYS A 33 44.00 -2.24 -45.05
CA CYS A 33 44.71 -1.05 -44.59
C CYS A 33 43.81 0.19 -44.67
N LEU A 34 44.06 1.17 -43.79
CA LEU A 34 43.24 2.38 -43.70
C LEU A 34 43.09 3.11 -45.05
N VAL A 35 44.15 3.13 -45.86
CA VAL A 35 44.14 3.80 -47.17
C VAL A 35 43.24 3.08 -48.17
N CYS A 36 43.24 1.74 -48.18
CA CYS A 36 42.31 0.97 -49.01
C CYS A 36 40.88 1.11 -48.50
N ALA A 37 40.66 1.06 -47.18
CA ALA A 37 39.32 1.18 -46.59
C ALA A 37 38.67 2.52 -46.94
N LYS A 38 39.40 3.63 -46.80
CA LYS A 38 38.94 4.98 -47.17
C LYS A 38 38.68 5.19 -48.67
N LYS A 39 39.20 4.31 -49.53
CA LYS A 39 38.87 4.32 -50.97
C LYS A 39 37.57 3.58 -51.26
N LEU A 40 37.23 2.58 -50.44
CA LEU A 40 36.05 1.74 -50.61
C LEU A 40 34.81 2.34 -49.93
N THR A 41 35.00 3.05 -48.82
CA THR A 41 33.89 3.72 -48.12
C THR A 41 34.17 5.20 -47.90
N LYS A 42 33.11 6.02 -47.97
CA LYS A 42 33.12 7.42 -47.54
C LYS A 42 32.76 7.58 -46.07
N ASP A 43 32.19 6.53 -45.48
CA ASP A 43 31.76 6.53 -44.09
C ASP A 43 32.87 5.96 -43.20
N VAL A 44 33.58 6.87 -42.53
CA VAL A 44 34.73 6.51 -41.68
C VAL A 44 34.28 5.67 -40.48
N TYR A 45 33.01 5.76 -40.07
CA TYR A 45 32.50 5.00 -38.94
C TYR A 45 32.43 3.51 -39.26
N LYS A 46 32.28 3.11 -40.53
CA LYS A 46 32.30 1.68 -40.94
C LYS A 46 33.69 1.02 -40.85
N ILE A 47 34.73 1.79 -40.53
CA ILE A 47 36.11 1.32 -40.40
C ILE A 47 36.43 1.19 -38.91
N ILE A 48 36.68 -0.04 -38.45
CA ILE A 48 37.00 -0.33 -37.04
C ILE A 48 38.44 -0.84 -36.95
N ASP A 49 39.20 -0.36 -35.97
CA ASP A 49 40.54 -0.88 -35.72
C ASP A 49 40.46 -2.32 -35.19
N HIS A 50 41.27 -3.21 -35.75
CA HIS A 50 41.23 -4.64 -35.43
C HIS A 50 41.69 -4.93 -34.00
N ASP A 51 42.64 -4.18 -33.46
CA ASP A 51 43.07 -4.35 -32.07
C ASP A 51 42.00 -3.80 -31.12
N GLU A 52 41.38 -2.66 -31.44
CA GLU A 52 40.21 -2.16 -30.70
C GLU A 52 39.10 -3.22 -30.65
N PHE A 53 38.78 -3.85 -31.78
CA PHE A 53 37.76 -4.88 -31.85
C PHE A 53 38.10 -6.14 -31.03
N LEU A 54 39.36 -6.58 -31.08
CA LEU A 54 39.80 -7.79 -30.38
C LEU A 54 39.91 -7.63 -28.86
N PHE A 55 40.29 -6.44 -28.40
CA PHE A 55 40.58 -6.17 -26.99
C PHE A 55 39.48 -5.40 -26.27
N ALA A 56 38.43 -4.99 -26.99
CA ALA A 56 37.20 -4.48 -26.40
C ALA A 56 36.60 -5.47 -25.40
N ASP A 57 36.21 -4.96 -24.24
CA ASP A 57 35.47 -5.75 -23.27
C ASP A 57 33.97 -5.82 -23.64
N GLN A 58 33.20 -6.59 -22.86
CA GLN A 58 31.76 -6.74 -23.08
C GLN A 58 30.92 -5.47 -22.87
N TYR A 59 31.54 -4.36 -22.44
CA TYR A 59 30.88 -3.07 -22.21
C TYR A 59 31.29 -2.00 -23.23
N HIS A 60 32.28 -2.27 -24.09
CA HIS A 60 32.65 -1.37 -25.17
C HIS A 60 31.56 -1.34 -26.24
N ILE A 61 31.14 -0.13 -26.65
CA ILE A 61 30.17 0.07 -27.73
C ILE A 61 30.90 0.61 -28.95
N PHE A 62 30.88 -0.15 -30.04
CA PHE A 62 31.32 0.35 -31.34
C PHE A 62 30.24 1.25 -31.92
N SER A 63 30.59 2.50 -32.25
CA SER A 63 29.65 3.52 -32.76
C SER A 63 28.99 3.18 -34.11
N SER A 64 29.39 2.08 -34.74
CA SER A 64 29.02 1.68 -36.09
C SER A 64 28.79 0.18 -36.25
N PHE A 65 28.87 -0.58 -35.16
CA PHE A 65 28.59 -2.00 -35.17
C PHE A 65 27.77 -2.43 -33.94
N PRO A 66 26.68 -3.20 -34.11
CA PRO A 66 26.14 -3.74 -35.37
C PRO A 66 25.53 -2.63 -36.24
N PRO A 67 25.54 -2.70 -37.58
CA PRO A 67 24.95 -1.67 -38.44
C PRO A 67 23.45 -1.50 -38.14
N LEU A 68 23.00 -0.24 -38.00
CA LEU A 68 21.62 0.12 -37.64
C LEU A 68 21.03 1.08 -38.69
N GLU A 69 19.72 1.00 -38.91
CA GLU A 69 19.00 1.91 -39.82
C GLU A 69 18.90 3.34 -39.29
N ASP A 70 18.93 3.53 -37.96
CA ASP A 70 18.85 4.83 -37.30
C ASP A 70 20.04 5.04 -36.35
N GLU A 71 20.94 5.95 -36.72
CA GLU A 71 22.11 6.33 -35.90
C GLU A 71 21.73 6.89 -34.53
N LYS A 72 20.50 7.39 -34.34
CA LYS A 72 20.02 7.83 -33.02
C LYS A 72 19.99 6.69 -32.01
N ILE A 73 19.90 5.44 -32.46
CA ILE A 73 19.93 4.28 -31.57
C ILE A 73 21.29 4.21 -30.85
N TYR A 74 22.42 4.49 -31.48
CA TYR A 74 23.72 4.53 -30.78
C TYR A 74 23.77 5.61 -29.70
N ASN A 75 23.18 6.78 -29.96
CA ASN A 75 23.05 7.83 -28.94
C ASN A 75 22.23 7.33 -27.74
N ILE A 76 21.16 6.57 -27.98
CA ILE A 76 20.36 5.96 -26.91
C ILE A 76 21.18 4.93 -26.14
N ILE A 77 21.89 4.02 -26.81
CA ILE A 77 22.70 2.98 -26.15
C ILE A 77 23.82 3.61 -25.30
N GLN A 78 24.53 4.63 -25.84
CA GLN A 78 25.54 5.37 -25.08
C GLN A 78 24.93 6.07 -23.85
N ASN A 79 23.76 6.69 -23.99
CA ASN A 79 23.04 7.30 -22.86
C ASN A 79 22.60 6.26 -21.82
N LEU A 80 22.15 5.07 -22.24
CA LEU A 80 21.80 3.97 -21.33
C LEU A 80 23.02 3.42 -20.59
N GLN A 81 24.20 3.42 -21.22
CA GLN A 81 25.45 3.03 -20.55
C GLN A 81 25.87 4.04 -19.48
N ILE A 82 25.72 5.35 -19.74
CA ILE A 82 25.92 6.40 -18.72
C ILE A 82 24.94 6.19 -17.56
N GLN A 83 23.69 5.83 -17.84
CA GLN A 83 22.71 5.50 -16.81
C GLN A 83 23.03 4.23 -16.02
N LYS A 84 23.89 3.33 -16.51
CA LYS A 84 24.36 2.14 -15.78
C LYS A 84 25.44 2.47 -14.75
N ALA A 85 26.10 3.64 -14.87
CA ALA A 85 27.08 4.11 -13.89
C ALA A 85 26.43 4.55 -12.57
N ASN A 86 25.16 4.96 -12.61
CA ASN A 86 24.26 4.99 -11.45
C ASN A 86 23.44 3.70 -11.48
N SER A 87 23.08 3.09 -10.35
CA SER A 87 22.21 1.92 -10.46
C SER A 87 20.81 2.38 -10.93
N ILE A 88 20.17 1.64 -11.85
CA ILE A 88 18.76 1.88 -12.23
C ILE A 88 17.87 1.97 -10.96
N GLN A 89 18.24 1.21 -9.93
CA GLN A 89 17.65 1.26 -8.60
C GLN A 89 17.77 2.64 -7.95
N GLU A 90 18.95 3.26 -7.92
CA GLU A 90 19.13 4.63 -7.40
C GLU A 90 18.25 5.65 -8.13
N TYR A 91 18.16 5.55 -9.46
CA TYR A 91 17.29 6.42 -10.25
C TYR A 91 15.81 6.26 -9.87
N PHE A 92 15.34 5.02 -9.68
CA PHE A 92 13.98 4.76 -9.22
C PHE A 92 13.75 5.29 -7.79
N VAL A 93 14.70 5.08 -6.89
CA VAL A 93 14.65 5.60 -5.52
C VAL A 93 14.53 7.13 -5.53
N GLU A 94 15.33 7.81 -6.34
CA GLU A 94 15.27 9.27 -6.49
C GLU A 94 13.89 9.73 -7.00
N LYS A 95 13.36 9.07 -8.04
CA LYS A 95 12.02 9.37 -8.56
C LYS A 95 10.92 9.21 -7.51
N ILE A 96 10.96 8.13 -6.73
CA ILE A 96 10.01 7.87 -5.64
C ILE A 96 10.10 8.98 -4.58
N ASN A 97 11.32 9.34 -4.18
CA ASN A 97 11.56 10.38 -3.19
C ASN A 97 11.05 11.75 -3.66
N ASN A 98 11.29 12.09 -4.93
CA ASN A 98 10.82 13.34 -5.52
C ASN A 98 9.30 13.39 -5.58
N TYR A 99 8.64 12.28 -5.94
CA TYR A 99 7.19 12.16 -5.93
C TYR A 99 6.61 12.41 -4.53
N PHE A 100 7.07 11.71 -3.50
CA PHE A 100 6.55 11.86 -2.15
C PHE A 100 6.86 13.22 -1.52
N THR A 101 8.01 13.82 -1.87
CA THR A 101 8.33 15.19 -1.47
C THR A 101 7.33 16.19 -2.02
N SER A 102 7.00 16.06 -3.32
CA SER A 102 5.99 16.90 -3.97
C SER A 102 4.60 16.70 -3.36
N LEU A 103 4.20 15.44 -3.12
CA LEU A 103 2.92 15.10 -2.50
C LEU A 103 2.78 15.72 -1.10
N LYS A 104 3.80 15.57 -0.24
CA LYS A 104 3.81 16.18 1.10
C LYS A 104 3.60 17.68 1.05
N LYS A 105 4.27 18.37 0.11
CA LYS A 105 4.11 19.82 -0.07
C LYS A 105 2.65 20.19 -0.42
N GLN A 106 2.03 19.45 -1.31
CA GLN A 106 0.63 19.69 -1.71
C GLN A 106 -0.35 19.42 -0.57
N ILE A 107 -0.14 18.35 0.20
CA ILE A 107 -0.95 18.02 1.38
C ILE A 107 -0.84 19.13 2.44
N ASN A 108 0.38 19.58 2.75
CA ASN A 108 0.59 20.64 3.73
C ASN A 108 -0.11 21.95 3.31
N GLN A 109 -0.04 22.32 2.03
CA GLN A 109 -0.76 23.48 1.51
C GLN A 109 -2.28 23.37 1.71
N LYS A 110 -2.86 22.17 1.52
CA LYS A 110 -4.28 21.92 1.78
C LYS A 110 -4.62 22.03 3.28
N ILE A 111 -3.75 21.52 4.15
CA ILE A 111 -3.91 21.62 5.61
C ILE A 111 -3.86 23.08 6.06
N ASP A 112 -2.91 23.87 5.57
CA ASP A 112 -2.78 25.30 5.90
C ASP A 112 -4.05 26.09 5.50
N LEU A 113 -4.61 25.79 4.32
CA LEU A 113 -5.87 26.37 3.87
C LEU A 113 -7.03 26.02 4.81
N LEU A 114 -7.15 24.74 5.19
CA LEU A 114 -8.18 24.28 6.14
C LEU A 114 -8.01 24.93 7.51
N GLN A 115 -6.77 25.02 8.02
CA GLN A 115 -6.46 25.69 9.28
C GLN A 115 -6.95 27.14 9.26
N ASN A 116 -6.66 27.87 8.18
CA ASN A 116 -7.11 29.25 8.04
C ASN A 116 -8.65 29.36 7.99
N GLN A 117 -9.33 28.46 7.29
CA GLN A 117 -10.80 28.43 7.24
C GLN A 117 -11.43 28.14 8.61
N VAL A 118 -10.91 27.15 9.34
CA VAL A 118 -11.37 26.82 10.70
C VAL A 118 -11.12 27.99 11.64
N LYS A 119 -9.91 28.58 11.61
CA LYS A 119 -9.56 29.75 12.40
C LYS A 119 -10.53 30.91 12.14
N GLN A 120 -10.78 31.26 10.87
CA GLN A 120 -11.71 32.33 10.52
C GLN A 120 -13.14 32.05 11.00
N LYS A 121 -13.62 30.81 10.84
CA LYS A 121 -14.96 30.43 11.31
C LYS A 121 -15.08 30.50 12.84
N LEU A 122 -14.11 29.96 13.58
CA LEU A 122 -14.12 30.00 15.04
C LEU A 122 -13.96 31.44 15.57
N ILE A 123 -13.11 32.26 14.94
CA ILE A 123 -12.96 33.68 15.28
C ILE A 123 -14.26 34.44 15.01
N SER A 124 -14.91 34.24 13.86
CA SER A 124 -16.19 34.90 13.57
C SER A 124 -17.32 34.50 14.54
N GLN A 125 -17.28 33.27 15.07
CA GLN A 125 -18.19 32.83 16.13
C GLN A 125 -17.85 33.49 17.47
N MET A 126 -16.57 33.76 17.73
CA MET A 126 -16.07 34.49 18.90
C MET A 126 -16.34 36.01 18.82
N ASP A 127 -16.24 36.63 17.65
CA ASP A 127 -16.51 38.07 17.48
C ASP A 127 -17.97 38.42 17.79
N ASN A 128 -18.89 37.47 17.59
CA ASN A 128 -20.29 37.58 18.03
C ASN A 128 -20.47 37.41 19.55
N LEU A 129 -19.46 36.92 20.27
CA LEU A 129 -19.45 36.71 21.72
C LEU A 129 -18.68 37.84 22.41
N ASN A 130 -19.23 39.06 22.37
CA ASN A 130 -18.78 40.28 23.08
C ASN A 130 -17.24 40.43 23.22
N GLN A 131 -16.63 41.19 22.31
CA GLN A 131 -15.20 41.56 22.32
C GLN A 131 -14.69 42.17 23.65
N ASP A 132 -15.56 42.63 24.54
CA ASP A 132 -15.24 43.36 25.78
C ASP A 132 -15.18 42.48 27.06
N GLN A 133 -15.27 41.15 26.96
CA GLN A 133 -15.38 40.30 28.16
C GLN A 133 -14.07 40.17 28.96
N GLY A 134 -12.92 40.17 28.26
CA GLY A 134 -11.61 40.23 28.92
C GLY A 134 -11.43 41.55 29.69
N ASP A 135 -11.84 42.65 29.06
CA ASP A 135 -11.81 44.00 29.65
C ASP A 135 -12.81 44.13 30.81
N LYS A 136 -14.00 43.52 30.70
CA LYS A 136 -14.97 43.43 31.79
C LYS A 136 -14.43 42.68 33.01
N PHE A 137 -13.74 41.55 32.81
CA PHE A 137 -13.08 40.83 33.92
C PHE A 137 -12.01 41.70 34.58
N LEU A 138 -11.13 42.32 33.79
CA LEU A 138 -10.08 43.20 34.29
C LEU A 138 -10.65 44.40 35.05
N LYS A 139 -11.75 44.98 34.57
CA LYS A 139 -12.45 46.08 35.24
C LYS A 139 -12.96 45.65 36.61
N ILE A 140 -13.64 44.49 36.70
CA ILE A 140 -14.12 43.95 37.98
C ILE A 140 -12.95 43.67 38.92
N TYR A 141 -11.84 43.12 38.42
CA TYR A 141 -10.64 42.91 39.24
C TYR A 141 -10.06 44.21 39.78
N ASN A 142 -9.95 45.25 38.92
CA ASN A 142 -9.43 46.54 39.32
C ASN A 142 -10.33 47.24 40.36
N GLU A 143 -11.66 47.15 40.21
CA GLU A 143 -12.64 47.64 41.19
C GLU A 143 -12.53 46.88 42.52
N VAL A 144 -12.46 45.55 42.48
CA VAL A 144 -12.34 44.71 43.68
C VAL A 144 -11.02 44.98 44.41
N SER A 145 -9.91 45.13 43.68
CA SER A 145 -8.59 45.36 44.28
C SER A 145 -8.40 46.81 44.77
N SER A 146 -9.13 47.78 44.24
CA SER A 146 -8.84 49.22 44.44
C SER A 146 -7.39 49.57 44.13
N LYS A 147 -6.77 48.84 43.17
CA LYS A 147 -5.35 49.00 42.84
C LYS A 147 -5.01 50.44 42.45
N PHE A 148 -5.86 51.08 41.66
CA PHE A 148 -5.62 52.45 41.19
C PHE A 148 -5.75 53.48 42.32
N ASP A 149 -6.73 53.31 43.20
CA ASP A 149 -6.91 54.18 44.38
C ASP A 149 -5.66 54.15 45.28
N ILE A 150 -5.14 52.93 45.54
CA ILE A 150 -3.92 52.75 46.33
C ILE A 150 -2.71 53.34 45.61
N GLN A 151 -2.58 53.12 44.30
CA GLN A 151 -1.49 53.69 43.51
C GLN A 151 -1.50 55.22 43.51
N GLN A 152 -2.68 55.85 43.49
CA GLN A 152 -2.82 57.29 43.54
C GLN A 152 -2.41 57.85 44.91
N LEU A 153 -2.93 57.27 46.00
CA LEU A 153 -2.56 57.67 47.37
C LEU A 153 -1.05 57.53 47.63
N LEU A 154 -0.42 56.49 47.08
CA LEU A 154 1.03 56.31 47.18
C LEU A 154 1.83 57.38 46.43
N LYS A 155 1.29 57.96 45.35
CA LYS A 155 1.95 59.02 44.57
C LYS A 155 1.82 60.41 45.21
N GLU A 156 0.77 60.64 46.00
CA GLU A 156 0.47 61.95 46.60
C GLU A 156 1.34 62.27 47.84
N HIS A 157 1.99 61.27 48.45
CA HIS A 157 3.01 61.42 49.53
C HIS A 157 2.58 62.33 50.72
N GLN A 158 1.34 62.24 51.20
CA GLN A 158 0.87 62.95 52.40
C GLN A 158 0.76 61.98 53.61
N GLU A 159 0.90 62.48 54.84
CA GLU A 159 0.74 61.66 56.06
C GLU A 159 -0.66 61.00 56.15
N ASP A 160 -1.70 61.70 55.69
CA ASP A 160 -3.08 61.17 55.65
C ASP A 160 -3.26 60.03 54.63
N SER A 161 -2.35 59.89 53.67
CA SER A 161 -2.39 58.84 52.64
C SER A 161 -2.14 57.45 53.24
N GLU A 162 -1.27 57.34 54.25
CA GLU A 162 -0.96 56.04 54.87
C GLU A 162 -2.16 55.48 55.65
N GLN A 163 -2.85 56.34 56.40
CA GLN A 163 -4.05 55.96 57.14
C GLN A 163 -5.19 55.57 56.19
N SER A 164 -5.37 56.32 55.10
CA SER A 164 -6.35 56.02 54.05
C SER A 164 -6.09 54.67 53.38
N ILE A 165 -4.83 54.33 53.09
CA ILE A 165 -4.44 53.02 52.53
C ILE A 165 -4.75 51.88 53.53
N LYS A 166 -4.43 52.06 54.81
CA LYS A 166 -4.74 51.08 55.88
C LYS A 166 -6.23 50.80 55.97
N GLU A 167 -7.07 51.83 55.86
CA GLU A 167 -8.53 51.69 55.87
C GLU A 167 -9.06 50.94 54.65
N ILE A 168 -8.56 51.26 53.45
CA ILE A 168 -8.91 50.53 52.22
C ILE A 168 -8.58 49.05 52.39
N ILE A 169 -7.35 48.72 52.81
CA ILE A 169 -6.91 47.33 52.99
C ILE A 169 -7.79 46.62 54.02
N LYS A 170 -8.05 47.23 55.19
CA LYS A 170 -8.91 46.66 56.22
C LYS A 170 -10.31 46.36 55.69
N LYS A 171 -10.90 47.26 54.91
CA LYS A 171 -12.19 47.07 54.24
C LYS A 171 -12.15 45.92 53.23
N LYS A 172 -11.07 45.74 52.47
CA LYS A 172 -10.91 44.59 51.56
C LYS A 172 -10.86 43.26 52.32
N TYR A 173 -10.17 43.21 53.46
CA TYR A 173 -10.15 42.01 54.32
C TYR A 173 -11.52 41.72 54.95
N GLN A 174 -12.25 42.74 55.39
CA GLN A 174 -13.61 42.58 55.92
C GLN A 174 -14.59 42.05 54.87
N ASN A 175 -14.39 42.41 53.59
CA ASN A 175 -15.25 42.01 52.48
C ASN A 175 -14.73 40.81 51.68
N ILE A 176 -13.84 39.98 52.24
CA ILE A 176 -13.22 38.83 51.54
C ILE A 176 -14.24 37.96 50.81
N LYS A 177 -15.36 37.63 51.46
CA LYS A 177 -16.38 36.75 50.89
C LYS A 177 -17.04 37.38 49.66
N GLU A 178 -17.48 38.63 49.79
CA GLU A 178 -18.10 39.37 48.69
C GLU A 178 -17.14 39.56 47.49
N ASN A 179 -15.87 39.88 47.77
CA ASN A 179 -14.83 40.02 46.76
C ASN A 179 -14.58 38.70 46.02
N THR A 180 -14.53 37.59 46.77
CA THR A 180 -14.35 36.24 46.22
C THR A 180 -15.52 35.87 45.31
N ASP A 181 -16.76 36.08 45.78
CA ASP A 181 -17.97 35.75 45.02
C ASP A 181 -18.05 36.55 43.70
N LYS A 182 -17.71 37.85 43.75
CA LYS A 182 -17.65 38.71 42.56
C LYS A 182 -16.64 38.21 41.52
N LEU A 183 -15.43 37.87 41.95
CA LEU A 183 -14.39 37.37 41.06
C LEU A 183 -14.74 35.99 40.51
N GLN A 184 -15.24 35.08 41.35
CA GLN A 184 -15.66 33.74 40.92
C GLN A 184 -16.77 33.80 39.87
N LYS A 185 -17.77 34.67 40.06
CA LYS A 185 -18.83 34.88 39.06
C LYS A 185 -18.25 35.36 37.73
N SER A 186 -17.34 36.33 37.76
CA SER A 186 -16.69 36.86 36.56
C SER A 186 -15.83 35.80 35.85
N ILE A 187 -15.08 34.99 36.60
CA ILE A 187 -14.31 33.85 36.06
C ILE A 187 -15.23 32.83 35.41
N ALA A 188 -16.35 32.47 36.07
CA ALA A 188 -17.31 31.52 35.53
C ALA A 188 -17.96 32.02 34.24
N GLU A 189 -18.28 33.32 34.14
CA GLU A 189 -18.76 33.95 32.91
C GLU A 189 -17.72 33.86 31.78
N TYR A 190 -16.45 34.14 32.08
CA TYR A 190 -15.35 34.06 31.11
C TYR A 190 -15.09 32.61 30.63
N GLN A 191 -15.07 31.65 31.56
CA GLN A 191 -14.91 30.22 31.24
C GLN A 191 -16.06 29.68 30.38
N LYS A 192 -17.30 30.12 30.63
CA LYS A 192 -18.46 29.76 29.79
C LYS A 192 -18.30 30.20 28.33
N ILE A 193 -17.52 31.24 28.05
CA ILE A 193 -17.25 31.70 26.69
C ILE A 193 -16.17 30.86 26.04
N ILE A 194 -15.05 30.62 26.74
CA ILE A 194 -13.95 29.77 26.24
C ILE A 194 -14.46 28.36 25.91
N ASN A 195 -15.32 27.80 26.78
CA ASN A 195 -15.87 26.47 26.60
C ASN A 195 -16.87 26.36 25.41
N LYS A 196 -17.24 27.48 24.77
CA LYS A 196 -18.04 27.45 23.52
C LYS A 196 -17.21 27.13 22.28
N VAL A 197 -15.88 27.12 22.37
CA VAL A 197 -15.02 26.68 21.26
C VAL A 197 -15.16 25.16 21.12
N ASP A 198 -15.94 24.75 20.13
CA ASP A 198 -16.15 23.33 19.82
C ASP A 198 -15.13 22.82 18.80
N LEU A 199 -14.26 21.90 19.26
CA LEU A 199 -13.28 21.21 18.43
C LEU A 199 -13.73 19.81 17.99
N THR A 200 -14.97 19.41 18.28
CA THR A 200 -15.51 18.09 17.93
C THR A 200 -15.44 17.84 16.43
N ILE A 201 -15.90 18.79 15.61
CA ILE A 201 -15.87 18.68 14.15
C ILE A 201 -14.42 18.61 13.61
N PRO A 202 -13.50 19.54 13.98
CA PRO A 202 -12.08 19.42 13.64
C PRO A 202 -11.48 18.04 13.98
N ASN A 203 -11.76 17.50 15.16
CA ASN A 203 -11.25 16.19 15.58
C ASN A 203 -11.82 15.04 14.72
N GLN A 204 -13.11 15.08 14.38
CA GLN A 204 -13.71 14.09 13.47
C GLN A 204 -13.09 14.13 12.07
N ILE A 205 -12.80 15.34 11.56
CA ILE A 205 -12.15 15.52 10.25
C ILE A 205 -10.72 14.98 10.29
N GLN A 206 -9.96 15.26 11.36
CA GLN A 206 -8.62 14.71 11.54
C GLN A 206 -8.64 13.17 11.43
N GLN A 207 -9.55 12.51 12.14
CA GLN A 207 -9.67 11.04 12.08
C GLN A 207 -10.01 10.54 10.68
N LYS A 208 -10.90 11.22 9.96
CA LYS A 208 -11.21 10.88 8.56
C LYS A 208 -9.99 10.99 7.65
N ILE A 209 -9.18 12.04 7.80
CA ILE A 209 -7.96 12.23 7.00
C ILE A 209 -6.95 11.11 7.30
N LEU A 210 -6.77 10.76 8.58
CA LEU A 210 -5.86 9.67 8.96
C LEU A 210 -6.32 8.33 8.37
N ASN A 211 -7.61 7.98 8.51
CA ASN A 211 -8.15 6.76 7.93
C ASN A 211 -7.99 6.72 6.41
N LEU A 212 -8.23 7.84 5.72
CA LEU A 212 -8.04 7.91 4.27
C LEU A 212 -6.58 7.67 3.88
N ILE A 213 -5.61 8.14 4.67
CA ILE A 213 -4.19 7.87 4.43
C ILE A 213 -3.89 6.39 4.67
N ASP A 214 -4.42 5.82 5.75
CA ASP A 214 -4.26 4.40 6.10
C ASP A 214 -4.91 3.48 5.06
N ASP A 215 -5.90 3.96 4.30
CA ASP A 215 -6.56 3.21 3.22
C ASP A 215 -5.78 3.24 1.90
N ILE A 216 -4.79 4.14 1.73
CA ILE A 216 -4.00 4.20 0.49
C ILE A 216 -3.11 2.95 0.39
N ASP A 217 -3.30 2.19 -0.68
CA ASP A 217 -2.40 1.10 -1.08
C ASP A 217 -1.68 1.49 -2.37
N PHE A 218 -0.41 1.89 -2.26
CA PHE A 218 0.42 2.28 -3.42
C PHE A 218 0.78 1.12 -4.35
N PHE A 219 0.46 -0.13 -3.96
CA PHE A 219 0.80 -1.34 -4.72
C PHE A 219 -0.46 -2.10 -5.20
N SER A 220 -1.64 -1.49 -5.04
CA SER A 220 -2.95 -2.11 -5.30
C SER A 220 -3.32 -2.29 -6.78
N ASN A 221 -2.44 -2.01 -7.74
CA ASN A 221 -2.73 -2.28 -9.16
C ASN A 221 -3.09 -3.75 -9.44
N ASN A 222 -2.81 -4.67 -8.50
CA ASN A 222 -3.22 -6.08 -8.54
C ASN A 222 -4.08 -6.54 -7.34
N ASN A 223 -4.44 -5.66 -6.41
CA ASN A 223 -5.32 -5.99 -5.27
C ASN A 223 -6.74 -5.54 -5.58
N ILE A 224 -7.71 -6.45 -5.52
CA ILE A 224 -9.12 -6.11 -5.65
C ILE A 224 -9.44 -5.22 -4.43
N GLY A 225 -9.75 -3.94 -4.66
CA GLY A 225 -10.01 -2.99 -3.56
C GLY A 225 -11.25 -3.39 -2.76
N ASN A 226 -11.20 -3.22 -1.43
CA ASN A 226 -12.30 -3.46 -0.47
C ASN A 226 -12.95 -4.86 -0.54
N ILE A 227 -12.13 -5.91 -0.61
CA ILE A 227 -12.65 -7.28 -0.46
C ILE A 227 -13.10 -7.48 0.96
N GLU A 228 -14.40 -7.62 1.17
CA GLU A 228 -14.98 -8.05 2.43
C GLU A 228 -15.57 -9.44 2.27
N PHE A 229 -15.88 -10.08 3.39
CA PHE A 229 -16.59 -11.34 3.41
C PHE A 229 -17.97 -11.17 4.03
N GLU A 230 -18.98 -11.67 3.33
CA GLU A 230 -20.37 -11.65 3.75
C GLU A 230 -20.74 -13.01 4.33
N LYS A 231 -21.67 -13.00 5.29
CA LYS A 231 -22.26 -14.22 5.85
C LYS A 231 -23.42 -14.67 4.96
N SER A 232 -23.56 -15.97 4.78
CA SER A 232 -24.76 -16.54 4.16
C SER A 232 -26.02 -16.16 4.96
N LYS A 233 -27.04 -15.64 4.26
CA LYS A 233 -28.25 -15.08 4.88
C LYS A 233 -29.25 -16.15 5.33
N SER A 234 -29.38 -17.26 4.60
CA SER A 234 -30.44 -18.24 4.88
C SER A 234 -29.99 -19.37 5.81
N TYR A 235 -28.69 -19.56 6.03
CA TYR A 235 -28.19 -20.45 7.08
C TYR A 235 -28.03 -19.69 8.39
N GLY A 236 -28.97 -19.89 9.32
CA GLY A 236 -28.95 -19.24 10.64
C GLY A 236 -27.64 -19.43 11.41
N SER A 237 -26.99 -20.58 11.23
CA SER A 237 -25.67 -20.88 11.79
C SER A 237 -24.55 -19.97 11.28
N SER A 238 -24.63 -19.49 10.04
CA SER A 238 -23.66 -18.55 9.46
C SER A 238 -23.69 -17.18 10.14
N GLN A 239 -24.78 -16.83 10.82
CA GLN A 239 -24.86 -15.59 11.60
C GLN A 239 -23.89 -15.60 12.80
N ASN A 240 -23.50 -16.78 13.26
CA ASN A 240 -22.52 -16.99 14.33
C ASN A 240 -21.06 -16.90 13.86
N LEU A 241 -20.81 -16.72 12.56
CA LEU A 241 -19.47 -16.39 12.10
C LEU A 241 -19.05 -15.02 12.63
N GLN A 242 -17.79 -14.88 12.99
CA GLN A 242 -17.15 -13.60 13.28
C GLN A 242 -16.18 -13.33 12.14
N ILE A 243 -16.37 -12.18 11.49
CA ILE A 243 -15.53 -11.71 10.38
C ILE A 243 -14.89 -10.42 10.85
N GLN A 244 -13.57 -10.39 10.92
CA GLN A 244 -12.82 -9.21 11.34
C GLN A 244 -11.64 -8.96 10.40
N ARG A 245 -11.42 -7.69 10.09
CA ARG A 245 -10.19 -7.26 9.42
C ARG A 245 -9.13 -6.98 10.48
N LEU A 246 -7.97 -7.63 10.34
CA LEU A 246 -6.83 -7.46 11.21
C LEU A 246 -6.04 -6.19 10.84
N LEU A 247 -5.13 -5.75 11.72
CA LEU A 247 -4.31 -4.54 11.51
C LEU A 247 -3.43 -4.60 10.26
N ASN A 248 -3.02 -5.81 9.86
CA ASN A 248 -2.27 -6.09 8.64
C ASN A 248 -3.17 -6.27 7.40
N ARG A 249 -4.45 -5.87 7.49
CA ARG A 249 -5.49 -6.00 6.46
C ARG A 249 -5.92 -7.43 6.11
N GLU A 250 -5.37 -8.46 6.75
CA GLU A 250 -5.83 -9.83 6.62
C GLU A 250 -7.28 -9.97 7.12
N ILE A 251 -8.05 -10.89 6.53
CA ILE A 251 -9.45 -11.12 6.92
C ILE A 251 -9.52 -12.42 7.71
N GLN A 252 -9.87 -12.32 8.99
CA GLN A 252 -10.10 -13.49 9.83
C GLN A 252 -11.58 -13.83 9.88
N ILE A 253 -11.89 -15.09 9.62
CA ILE A 253 -13.23 -15.69 9.73
C ILE A 253 -13.15 -16.80 10.77
N THR A 254 -13.92 -16.68 11.84
CA THR A 254 -14.04 -17.69 12.92
C THR A 254 -15.47 -18.10 13.12
N GLN A 255 -15.68 -19.34 13.55
CA GLN A 255 -16.99 -19.83 13.98
C GLN A 255 -17.11 -19.64 15.51
N SER A 256 -18.26 -19.14 15.98
CA SER A 256 -18.47 -18.91 17.43
C SER A 256 -19.12 -20.09 18.15
N ILE A 257 -19.74 -21.01 17.41
CA ILE A 257 -20.49 -22.14 17.95
C ILE A 257 -19.98 -23.47 17.39
N ASP A 258 -20.01 -24.51 18.22
CA ASP A 258 -19.56 -25.83 17.78
C ASP A 258 -20.67 -26.58 17.01
N SER A 259 -20.25 -27.58 16.22
CA SER A 259 -21.16 -28.46 15.47
C SER A 259 -22.14 -27.74 14.55
N SER A 260 -21.72 -26.64 13.90
CA SER A 260 -22.60 -25.80 13.09
C SER A 260 -21.90 -25.24 11.85
N TYR A 261 -22.56 -25.38 10.69
CA TYR A 261 -22.02 -24.95 9.41
C TYR A 261 -22.16 -23.43 9.24
N GLY A 262 -21.06 -22.71 9.20
CA GLY A 262 -21.02 -21.29 8.85
C GLY A 262 -20.42 -21.11 7.47
N VAL A 263 -21.20 -20.56 6.53
CA VAL A 263 -20.75 -20.24 5.17
C VAL A 263 -20.52 -18.74 5.05
N SER A 264 -19.39 -18.38 4.46
CA SER A 264 -19.07 -16.99 4.11
C SER A 264 -18.49 -16.92 2.70
N TYR A 265 -18.73 -15.80 2.01
CA TYR A 265 -18.28 -15.60 0.64
C TYR A 265 -17.78 -14.18 0.42
N ALA A 266 -16.89 -14.00 -0.55
CA ALA A 266 -16.36 -12.71 -0.92
C ALA A 266 -17.48 -11.77 -1.39
N ASN A 267 -17.40 -10.48 -1.07
CA ASN A 267 -18.41 -9.47 -1.42
C ASN A 267 -18.44 -9.11 -2.91
N PHE A 268 -17.64 -9.75 -3.76
CA PHE A 268 -17.64 -9.55 -5.22
C PHE A 268 -17.87 -10.85 -6.00
N ILE A 269 -18.35 -10.70 -7.24
CA ILE A 269 -18.49 -11.78 -8.21
C ILE A 269 -17.17 -11.93 -8.97
N LEU A 270 -16.70 -13.16 -9.14
CA LEU A 270 -15.50 -13.49 -9.91
C LEU A 270 -15.75 -13.21 -11.40
N ASP A 271 -14.93 -12.35 -12.01
CA ASP A 271 -14.90 -12.13 -13.46
C ASP A 271 -14.33 -13.38 -14.15
N PRO A 272 -15.05 -13.98 -15.11
CA PRO A 272 -14.58 -15.20 -15.75
C PRO A 272 -13.23 -15.10 -16.45
N ASN A 273 -12.85 -13.91 -16.95
CA ASN A 273 -11.62 -13.69 -17.70
C ASN A 273 -10.42 -13.32 -16.83
N GLN A 274 -10.65 -13.05 -15.54
CA GLN A 274 -9.61 -12.70 -14.59
C GLN A 274 -9.03 -13.94 -13.92
N LYS A 275 -7.75 -13.86 -13.55
CA LYS A 275 -7.05 -14.91 -12.81
C LYS A 275 -6.87 -14.45 -11.37
N TYR A 276 -7.45 -15.21 -10.46
CA TYR A 276 -7.45 -14.89 -9.03
C TYR A 276 -6.50 -15.81 -8.27
N ILE A 277 -5.78 -15.24 -7.31
CA ILE A 277 -4.99 -15.95 -6.31
C ILE A 277 -5.53 -15.57 -4.93
N PHE A 278 -5.92 -16.56 -4.13
CA PHE A 278 -6.25 -16.41 -2.72
C PHE A 278 -5.23 -17.18 -1.88
N ARG A 279 -4.61 -16.54 -0.89
CA ARG A 279 -3.79 -17.24 0.11
C ARG A 279 -4.52 -17.27 1.43
N VAL A 280 -4.51 -18.45 2.04
CA VAL A 280 -5.37 -18.75 3.17
C VAL A 280 -4.61 -19.57 4.20
N LYS A 281 -4.49 -19.04 5.42
CA LYS A 281 -4.00 -19.77 6.59
C LYS A 281 -5.16 -20.43 7.31
N LEU A 282 -4.97 -21.69 7.68
CA LEU A 282 -5.99 -22.51 8.31
C LEU A 282 -5.61 -22.87 9.74
N GLN A 283 -6.61 -22.84 10.61
CA GLN A 283 -6.56 -23.45 11.93
C GLN A 283 -7.74 -24.41 12.07
N THR A 284 -7.47 -25.70 12.22
CA THR A 284 -8.47 -26.75 12.46
C THR A 284 -8.14 -27.57 13.70
N ASN A 285 -9.15 -28.23 14.26
CA ASN A 285 -8.98 -29.18 15.37
C ASN A 285 -8.79 -30.60 14.82
N SER A 286 -8.53 -31.56 15.71
CA SER A 286 -8.40 -32.98 15.34
C SER A 286 -9.72 -33.76 15.34
N ASP A 287 -10.87 -33.08 15.41
CA ASP A 287 -12.18 -33.75 15.48
C ASP A 287 -12.49 -34.43 14.14
N PRO A 288 -12.72 -35.76 14.11
CA PRO A 288 -13.08 -36.50 12.90
C PRO A 288 -14.43 -36.13 12.29
N ASN A 289 -15.25 -35.29 12.93
CA ASN A 289 -16.53 -34.80 12.38
C ASN A 289 -16.49 -33.33 11.94
N SER A 290 -15.46 -32.56 12.33
CA SER A 290 -15.28 -31.17 11.94
C SER A 290 -14.46 -30.93 10.66
N PHE A 291 -15.02 -30.22 9.69
CA PHE A 291 -14.32 -29.86 8.45
C PHE A 291 -14.36 -28.37 8.08
N LEU A 292 -13.53 -27.98 7.12
CA LEU A 292 -13.28 -26.63 6.64
C LEU A 292 -13.14 -26.65 5.11
N LEU A 293 -14.09 -26.01 4.43
CA LEU A 293 -14.12 -26.03 2.97
C LEU A 293 -13.73 -24.68 2.39
N ILE A 294 -13.04 -24.71 1.25
CA ILE A 294 -12.64 -23.51 0.50
C ILE A 294 -12.91 -23.75 -0.98
N GLY A 295 -13.57 -22.82 -1.66
CA GLY A 295 -13.96 -23.04 -3.05
C GLY A 295 -14.74 -21.90 -3.66
N ILE A 296 -15.63 -22.24 -4.59
CA ILE A 296 -16.54 -21.30 -5.21
C ILE A 296 -17.99 -21.75 -5.08
N ILE A 297 -18.87 -20.78 -4.90
CA ILE A 297 -20.32 -20.96 -4.83
C ILE A 297 -21.00 -20.14 -5.92
N LYS A 298 -22.10 -20.64 -6.48
CA LYS A 298 -22.90 -19.88 -7.45
C LYS A 298 -23.59 -18.71 -6.78
N GLU A 299 -23.68 -17.58 -7.48
CA GLU A 299 -24.29 -16.36 -6.94
C GLU A 299 -25.71 -16.60 -6.42
N GLN A 300 -26.52 -17.31 -7.21
CA GLN A 300 -27.93 -17.61 -6.91
C GLN A 300 -28.10 -18.55 -5.70
N ASP A 301 -27.07 -19.32 -5.35
CA ASP A 301 -27.12 -20.37 -4.32
C ASP A 301 -26.36 -19.97 -3.04
N LYS A 302 -25.62 -18.85 -3.06
CA LYS A 302 -24.71 -18.42 -1.98
C LYS A 302 -25.35 -18.30 -0.59
N ASP A 303 -26.64 -17.99 -0.55
CA ASP A 303 -27.39 -17.85 0.70
C ASP A 303 -28.12 -19.14 1.11
N ASN A 304 -28.30 -20.11 0.21
CA ASN A 304 -29.18 -21.26 0.40
C ASN A 304 -28.49 -22.64 0.29
N GLN A 305 -27.20 -22.68 -0.05
CA GLN A 305 -26.45 -23.92 -0.23
C GLN A 305 -25.16 -23.97 0.62
N LYS A 306 -24.89 -25.13 1.24
CA LYS A 306 -23.60 -25.42 1.88
C LYS A 306 -22.51 -25.57 0.83
N LEU A 307 -21.30 -25.12 1.14
CA LEU A 307 -20.17 -25.23 0.24
C LEU A 307 -19.81 -26.68 -0.06
N TYR A 308 -20.06 -27.62 0.87
CA TYR A 308 -19.89 -29.07 0.65
C TYR A 308 -20.62 -29.61 -0.59
N ASN A 309 -21.70 -28.96 -1.02
CA ASN A 309 -22.46 -29.35 -2.21
C ASN A 309 -22.02 -28.62 -3.48
N THR A 310 -20.87 -27.95 -3.46
CA THR A 310 -20.39 -27.06 -4.52
C THR A 310 -18.96 -27.42 -4.93
N ILE A 311 -18.30 -26.56 -5.70
CA ILE A 311 -16.93 -26.77 -6.16
C ILE A 311 -15.98 -26.30 -5.06
N CYS A 312 -15.54 -27.21 -4.21
CA CYS A 312 -14.69 -26.89 -3.07
C CYS A 312 -13.62 -27.92 -2.79
N TYR A 313 -12.58 -27.49 -2.09
CA TYR A 313 -11.55 -28.32 -1.50
C TYR A 313 -11.84 -28.49 -0.01
N ASN A 314 -11.70 -29.72 0.46
CA ASN A 314 -11.89 -30.11 1.85
C ASN A 314 -10.52 -30.40 2.41
N GLU A 315 -10.20 -29.78 3.53
CA GLU A 315 -8.91 -29.87 4.18
C GLU A 315 -8.56 -31.27 4.69
N ARG A 316 -9.54 -32.18 4.74
CA ARG A 316 -9.34 -33.59 5.07
C ARG A 316 -8.98 -34.46 3.87
N GLY A 317 -9.21 -33.98 2.65
CA GLY A 317 -9.02 -34.75 1.43
C GLY A 317 -10.02 -35.90 1.23
N ASP A 318 -11.14 -35.94 1.97
CA ASP A 318 -12.22 -36.90 1.78
C ASP A 318 -13.36 -36.36 0.86
N LEU A 319 -14.30 -37.25 0.54
CA LEU A 319 -15.38 -37.19 -0.48
C LEU A 319 -15.92 -35.78 -0.82
N ASN A 320 -16.33 -35.63 -2.09
CA ASN A 320 -17.02 -34.47 -2.69
C ASN A 320 -16.18 -33.20 -2.93
N THR A 321 -14.88 -33.34 -3.14
CA THR A 321 -13.98 -32.19 -3.30
C THR A 321 -13.12 -32.21 -4.56
N ILE A 322 -12.50 -31.07 -4.87
CA ILE A 322 -11.58 -30.92 -6.01
C ILE A 322 -10.26 -31.69 -5.75
N THR A 323 -10.25 -33.00 -5.95
CA THR A 323 -9.17 -33.89 -5.46
C THR A 323 -8.30 -34.52 -6.53
N LYS A 324 -8.26 -34.02 -7.78
CA LYS A 324 -7.27 -34.53 -8.73
C LYS A 324 -5.89 -34.03 -8.31
N VAL A 325 -5.13 -34.87 -7.61
CA VAL A 325 -3.74 -34.60 -7.26
C VAL A 325 -2.92 -34.56 -8.54
N VAL A 326 -2.25 -33.43 -8.80
CA VAL A 326 -1.40 -33.23 -9.99
C VAL A 326 0.09 -33.17 -9.66
N LYS A 327 0.43 -32.94 -8.39
CA LYS A 327 1.83 -32.93 -7.91
C LYS A 327 1.85 -33.34 -6.44
N GLY A 328 2.82 -34.17 -6.07
CA GLY A 328 3.01 -34.61 -4.68
C GLY A 328 1.87 -35.49 -4.16
N LYS A 329 1.48 -35.24 -2.91
CA LYS A 329 0.34 -35.88 -2.22
C LYS A 329 -0.87 -34.93 -2.19
N ASP A 330 -1.93 -35.34 -1.50
CA ASP A 330 -3.00 -34.41 -1.10
C ASP A 330 -2.42 -33.20 -0.32
N VAL A 331 -2.98 -32.01 -0.51
CA VAL A 331 -2.41 -30.74 -0.01
C VAL A 331 -2.25 -30.74 1.51
N PHE A 332 -3.12 -31.45 2.24
CA PHE A 332 -3.02 -31.58 3.70
C PHE A 332 -2.54 -32.94 4.17
N GLU A 333 -2.18 -33.85 3.27
CA GLU A 333 -1.67 -35.19 3.56
C GLU A 333 -2.54 -35.99 4.55
N GLY A 334 -3.86 -35.73 4.57
CA GLY A 334 -4.80 -36.36 5.51
C GLY A 334 -4.57 -36.02 6.99
N THR A 335 -3.77 -34.98 7.31
CA THR A 335 -3.60 -34.56 8.70
C THR A 335 -4.85 -33.82 9.17
N LYS A 336 -5.53 -34.37 10.19
CA LYS A 336 -6.75 -33.79 10.74
C LYS A 336 -6.52 -32.40 11.37
N LYS A 337 -5.32 -32.15 11.88
CA LYS A 337 -4.95 -30.91 12.57
C LYS A 337 -4.06 -30.05 11.68
N ASN A 338 -4.61 -28.96 11.15
CA ASN A 338 -3.88 -27.96 10.40
C ASN A 338 -3.77 -26.71 11.29
N ILE A 339 -2.60 -26.44 11.86
CA ILE A 339 -2.34 -25.19 12.60
C ILE A 339 -1.39 -24.35 11.75
N ASP A 340 -1.80 -23.14 11.41
CA ASP A 340 -1.03 -22.14 10.67
C ASP A 340 -0.49 -22.65 9.32
N LYS A 341 -1.11 -23.68 8.76
CA LYS A 341 -0.81 -24.13 7.41
C LYS A 341 -1.43 -23.16 6.42
N GLU A 342 -0.62 -22.72 5.46
CA GLU A 342 -1.05 -21.80 4.41
C GLU A 342 -1.19 -22.53 3.08
N ILE A 343 -2.26 -22.22 2.36
CA ILE A 343 -2.51 -22.70 1.01
C ILE A 343 -2.73 -21.54 0.06
N GLU A 344 -2.47 -21.79 -1.22
CA GLU A 344 -2.81 -20.91 -2.32
C GLU A 344 -3.92 -21.54 -3.17
N VAL A 345 -5.00 -20.80 -3.41
CA VAL A 345 -6.11 -21.17 -4.28
C VAL A 345 -6.05 -20.30 -5.53
N ARG A 346 -5.91 -20.94 -6.70
CA ARG A 346 -5.90 -20.27 -8.00
C ARG A 346 -7.19 -20.53 -8.75
N ILE A 347 -7.84 -19.49 -9.25
CA ILE A 347 -9.14 -19.57 -9.90
C ILE A 347 -9.12 -18.82 -11.23
N HIS A 348 -9.59 -19.47 -12.29
CA HIS A 348 -9.85 -18.84 -13.59
C HIS A 348 -11.03 -19.54 -14.26
N LEU A 349 -12.19 -18.87 -14.29
CA LEU A 349 -13.44 -19.52 -14.68
C LEU A 349 -13.53 -19.76 -16.19
N ALA A 350 -12.97 -18.88 -17.04
CA ALA A 350 -12.96 -19.07 -18.49
C ALA A 350 -12.18 -20.32 -18.92
N GLN A 351 -11.08 -20.64 -18.21
CA GLN A 351 -10.36 -21.91 -18.40
C GLN A 351 -10.92 -23.07 -17.56
N LYS A 352 -12.04 -22.84 -16.86
CA LYS A 352 -12.67 -23.81 -15.95
C LYS A 352 -11.66 -24.43 -14.98
N MET A 353 -10.81 -23.58 -14.39
CA MET A 353 -9.68 -24.00 -13.58
C MET A 353 -9.84 -23.54 -12.13
N ILE A 354 -9.68 -24.50 -11.21
CA ILE A 354 -9.42 -24.24 -9.78
C ILE A 354 -8.28 -25.15 -9.35
N LYS A 355 -7.26 -24.58 -8.72
CA LYS A 355 -6.13 -25.32 -8.12
C LYS A 355 -5.93 -24.91 -6.68
N VAL A 356 -5.53 -25.85 -5.85
CA VAL A 356 -5.15 -25.64 -4.45
C VAL A 356 -3.77 -26.23 -4.24
N ALA A 357 -2.89 -25.49 -3.57
CA ALA A 357 -1.54 -25.94 -3.28
C ALA A 357 -1.08 -25.48 -1.91
N ASN A 358 -0.13 -26.21 -1.33
CA ASN A 358 0.56 -25.73 -0.13
C ASN A 358 1.45 -24.53 -0.47
N TYR A 359 1.43 -23.52 0.40
CA TYR A 359 2.21 -22.29 0.24
C TYR A 359 3.23 -22.19 1.39
N PRO A 360 4.47 -21.71 1.15
CA PRO A 360 5.02 -21.17 -0.11
C PRO A 360 5.72 -22.18 -1.02
N ASN A 361 5.82 -23.45 -0.62
CA ASN A 361 6.70 -24.41 -1.29
C ASN A 361 6.09 -25.10 -2.52
N TYR A 362 4.76 -25.16 -2.63
CA TYR A 362 4.04 -25.79 -3.74
C TYR A 362 4.46 -27.25 -4.01
N GLU A 363 4.77 -28.02 -2.95
CA GLU A 363 5.14 -29.43 -3.03
C GLU A 363 3.93 -30.32 -3.40
N ASN A 364 2.74 -29.97 -2.91
CA ASN A 364 1.50 -30.71 -3.07
C ASN A 364 0.46 -29.83 -3.77
N ILE A 365 -0.13 -30.33 -4.86
CA ILE A 365 -1.10 -29.59 -5.67
C ILE A 365 -2.28 -30.48 -6.05
N ALA A 366 -3.47 -29.97 -5.77
CA ALA A 366 -4.74 -30.53 -6.22
C ALA A 366 -5.43 -29.59 -7.23
N GLU A 367 -6.16 -30.16 -8.17
CA GLU A 367 -6.99 -29.42 -9.12
C GLU A 367 -8.41 -29.99 -9.22
N LEU A 368 -9.30 -29.18 -9.78
CA LEU A 368 -10.65 -29.59 -10.14
C LEU A 368 -10.62 -30.80 -11.10
N GLN A 369 -11.08 -31.95 -10.62
CA GLN A 369 -11.09 -33.19 -11.39
C GLN A 369 -12.00 -33.11 -12.63
N ASN A 370 -13.20 -32.55 -12.47
CA ASN A 370 -14.16 -32.38 -13.55
C ASN A 370 -14.43 -30.89 -13.78
N ASN A 371 -13.76 -30.33 -14.79
CA ASN A 371 -13.91 -28.92 -15.15
C ASN A 371 -15.31 -28.56 -15.66
N GLN A 372 -16.13 -29.54 -16.07
CA GLN A 372 -17.52 -29.30 -16.49
C GLN A 372 -18.43 -28.85 -15.34
N LEU A 373 -17.98 -28.98 -14.08
CA LEU A 373 -18.71 -28.46 -12.92
C LEU A 373 -18.77 -26.92 -12.93
N ILE A 374 -17.78 -26.25 -13.56
CA ILE A 374 -17.83 -24.82 -13.80
C ILE A 374 -18.71 -24.58 -15.03
N LEU A 375 -19.91 -24.09 -14.76
CA LEU A 375 -20.93 -23.85 -15.77
C LEU A 375 -20.67 -22.53 -16.50
N GLU A 376 -20.89 -22.55 -17.80
CA GLU A 376 -20.87 -21.33 -18.61
C GLU A 376 -22.03 -20.41 -18.22
N ASN A 377 -21.84 -19.10 -18.39
CA ASN A 377 -22.82 -18.05 -18.07
C ASN A 377 -23.34 -18.08 -16.62
N THR A 378 -22.58 -18.70 -15.71
CA THR A 378 -22.92 -18.76 -14.29
C THR A 378 -21.97 -17.86 -13.51
N GLN A 379 -22.52 -17.03 -12.64
CA GLN A 379 -21.74 -16.16 -11.76
C GLN A 379 -21.33 -16.93 -10.50
N TYR A 380 -20.09 -16.75 -10.07
CA TYR A 380 -19.51 -17.42 -8.90
C TYR A 380 -18.86 -16.41 -7.96
N ARG A 381 -18.84 -16.75 -6.67
CA ARG A 381 -18.06 -16.07 -5.64
C ARG A 381 -17.06 -17.04 -5.02
N PHE A 382 -15.91 -16.53 -4.57
CA PHE A 382 -15.06 -17.29 -3.66
C PHE A 382 -15.74 -17.44 -2.31
N ALA A 383 -15.68 -18.63 -1.72
CA ALA A 383 -16.41 -18.95 -0.50
C ALA A 383 -15.65 -19.93 0.40
N VAL A 384 -15.99 -19.88 1.68
CA VAL A 384 -15.45 -20.73 2.72
C VAL A 384 -16.56 -21.25 3.63
N GLU A 385 -16.36 -22.44 4.22
CA GLU A 385 -17.28 -23.03 5.19
C GLU A 385 -16.51 -23.53 6.41
N LEU A 386 -17.01 -23.21 7.61
CA LEU A 386 -16.43 -23.63 8.90
C LEU A 386 -17.48 -24.41 9.70
N TYR A 387 -17.10 -25.55 10.29
CA TYR A 387 -18.01 -26.38 11.09
C TYR A 387 -17.92 -26.19 12.62
N SER A 388 -16.70 -26.01 13.16
CA SER A 388 -16.46 -26.00 14.61
C SER A 388 -15.97 -24.66 15.11
N CYS A 389 -16.24 -24.32 16.37
CA CYS A 389 -15.73 -23.10 17.02
C CYS A 389 -14.20 -23.05 17.15
N PHE A 390 -13.51 -24.18 16.93
CA PHE A 390 -12.05 -24.22 16.85
C PHE A 390 -11.51 -23.88 15.45
N HIS A 391 -12.39 -23.76 14.45
CA HIS A 391 -11.99 -23.46 13.09
C HIS A 391 -11.77 -21.96 12.89
N LYS A 392 -10.68 -21.65 12.20
CA LYS A 392 -10.32 -20.29 11.79
C LYS A 392 -9.74 -20.32 10.39
N ILE A 393 -10.17 -19.35 9.61
CA ILE A 393 -9.60 -19.03 8.32
C ILE A 393 -9.03 -17.62 8.42
N ILE A 394 -7.79 -17.43 7.98
CA ILE A 394 -7.21 -16.10 7.79
C ILE A 394 -6.85 -15.98 6.33
N ILE A 395 -7.52 -15.08 5.63
CA ILE A 395 -7.20 -14.75 4.24
C ILE A 395 -6.09 -13.73 4.26
N THR A 396 -4.90 -14.18 3.88
CA THR A 396 -3.65 -13.43 4.01
C THR A 396 -3.37 -12.58 2.79
N HIS A 397 -3.85 -13.01 1.62
CA HIS A 397 -3.58 -12.34 0.36
C HIS A 397 -4.69 -12.63 -0.66
N ILE A 398 -5.09 -11.62 -1.43
CA ILE A 398 -5.97 -11.79 -2.58
C ILE A 398 -5.46 -10.94 -3.72
N GLN A 399 -5.22 -11.55 -4.87
CA GLN A 399 -4.51 -10.90 -5.97
C GLN A 399 -5.10 -11.28 -7.33
N LEU A 400 -5.15 -10.29 -8.21
CA LEU A 400 -5.31 -10.46 -9.65
C LEU A 400 -3.95 -10.59 -10.32
N VAL A 401 -3.83 -11.53 -11.24
CA VAL A 401 -2.61 -11.73 -12.02
C VAL A 401 -2.91 -11.80 -13.51
N ASP A 402 -2.01 -11.28 -14.33
CA ASP A 402 -2.12 -11.45 -15.79
C ASP A 402 -1.89 -12.92 -16.17
N GLU A 403 -0.95 -13.58 -15.50
CA GLU A 403 -0.59 -14.98 -15.71
C GLU A 403 -0.32 -15.69 -14.39
N PHE A 404 -0.67 -16.98 -14.33
CA PHE A 404 -0.26 -17.82 -13.20
C PHE A 404 1.21 -18.18 -13.34
N ASN A 405 2.00 -17.89 -12.32
CA ASN A 405 3.40 -18.29 -12.31
C ASN A 405 3.53 -19.81 -12.44
N GLN A 406 4.42 -20.27 -13.32
CA GLN A 406 4.59 -21.70 -13.64
C GLN A 406 5.20 -22.51 -12.49
N ASN A 407 5.71 -21.86 -11.45
CA ASN A 407 6.36 -22.51 -10.30
C ASN A 407 5.38 -23.22 -9.32
N MET A 408 4.08 -23.31 -9.64
CA MET A 408 3.21 -24.33 -9.04
C MET A 408 3.40 -25.66 -9.75
#